data_AF-A0A2D4LSY1-F1
#
_entry.id   AF-A0A2D4LSY1-F1
#
_cell.length_a   1.000
_cell.length_b   1.000
_cell.length_c   1.000
_cell.angle_alpha   90.00
_cell.angle_beta   90.00
_cell.angle_gamma   90.00
#
_symmetry.space_group_name_H-M   'P 1'
#
loop_
_entity.id
_entity.type
_entity.pdbx_description
1 polymer ?
#
loop_
_entity_poly.entity_id
_entity_poly.type
_entity_poly.pdbx_seq_one_letter_code
_entity_poly.pdbx_strand_id
1 'polypeptide(L)'
;SSVLREHGLEVLNSDELCQLLLQNDPSLLPEICPYYNKGDGPYGSCTFKKICVKLHICQYYLQGECRFGSNCRHSHDIFNPECYEKLEKWGMSQALISKIPLFYRNVYDIKNNASSKCRDRRENQTVSTSDVDESDTICLYHIRKSCSFQDKCTRVHYHLPYRWQVLNGTLWKDMDNMKKIEKAFCDPGNESIFQLRGPEQALFMQFNFSSMTWGSAKIRRLSTPSSVTKPPHYILTTDWIWYWKDENNLWNEYGKQEGDHTAATVTSFDLEKAYQSEAFTTVKFLAGTQNYELDFKAMKQKNLKYQTERSVCRRPKFVSMEEVEKKKSRLVTRFCMYVGGETSLFGL
;
A
#
# COMPACT_ATOMS: atom_id res chain seq x y z
N SER A 1 -7.95 26.76 3.59
CA SER A 1 -7.53 25.44 3.06
C SER A 1 -8.77 24.67 2.63
N SER A 2 -8.96 24.33 1.35
CA SER A 2 -10.17 23.66 0.85
C SER A 2 -10.44 22.30 1.51
N VAL A 3 -9.39 21.62 1.98
CA VAL A 3 -9.45 20.30 2.61
C VAL A 3 -10.05 20.36 4.01
N LEU A 4 -9.75 21.40 4.80
CA LEU A 4 -10.32 21.57 6.15
C LEU A 4 -11.82 21.87 6.08
N ARG A 5 -12.26 22.63 5.06
CA ARG A 5 -13.67 22.91 4.80
C ARG A 5 -14.48 21.68 4.45
N GLU A 6 -13.92 20.81 3.61
CA GLU A 6 -14.55 19.57 3.16
C GLU A 6 -14.80 18.59 4.33
N HIS A 7 -13.96 18.66 5.37
CA HIS A 7 -14.06 17.80 6.55
C HIS A 7 -14.65 18.51 7.79
N GLY A 8 -15.11 19.77 7.65
CA GLY A 8 -15.68 20.53 8.76
C GLY A 8 -14.69 20.87 9.90
N LEU A 9 -13.38 20.88 9.61
CA LEU A 9 -12.31 21.06 10.60
C LEU A 9 -11.77 22.50 10.66
N GLU A 10 -12.44 23.47 10.02
CA GLU A 10 -11.97 24.86 9.96
C GLU A 10 -11.98 25.59 11.32
N VAL A 11 -12.74 25.07 12.28
CA VAL A 11 -12.88 25.65 13.63
C VAL A 11 -11.74 25.22 14.56
N LEU A 12 -11.01 24.15 14.21
CA LEU A 12 -9.94 23.62 15.05
C LEU A 12 -8.67 24.45 14.90
N ASN A 13 -8.02 24.75 16.02
CA ASN A 13 -6.70 25.36 16.00
C ASN A 13 -5.61 24.34 15.61
N SER A 14 -4.39 24.82 15.36
CA SER A 14 -3.28 23.97 14.90
C SER A 14 -2.98 22.81 15.86
N ASP A 15 -3.04 23.03 17.17
CA ASP A 15 -2.76 22.01 18.18
C ASP A 15 -3.88 20.95 18.25
N GLU A 16 -5.13 21.37 18.15
CA GLU A 16 -6.30 20.49 18.10
C GLU A 16 -6.31 19.63 16.83
N LEU A 17 -5.97 20.23 15.69
CA LEU A 17 -5.83 19.54 14.43
C LEU A 17 -4.68 18.53 14.47
N CYS A 18 -3.51 18.93 14.98
CA CYS A 18 -2.37 18.02 15.16
C CYS A 18 -2.70 16.87 16.11
N GLN A 19 -3.37 17.14 17.24
CA GLN A 19 -3.82 16.10 18.15
C GLN A 19 -4.77 15.12 17.47
N LEU A 20 -5.77 15.63 16.74
CA LEU A 20 -6.72 14.79 16.00
C LEU A 20 -5.99 13.92 14.96
N LEU A 21 -5.04 14.50 14.23
CA LEU A 21 -4.26 13.78 13.23
C LEU A 21 -3.37 12.71 13.86
N LEU A 22 -2.65 13.01 14.95
CA LEU A 22 -1.77 12.05 15.63
C LEU A 22 -2.52 10.91 16.33
N GLN A 23 -3.77 11.15 16.75
CA GLN A 23 -4.62 10.10 17.33
C GLN A 23 -5.22 9.17 16.28
N ASN A 24 -5.44 9.65 15.06
CA ASN A 24 -6.08 8.87 14.00
C ASN A 24 -5.08 8.26 13.01
N ASP A 25 -3.90 8.86 12.83
CA ASP A 25 -2.86 8.39 11.91
C ASP A 25 -1.52 8.14 12.63
N PRO A 26 -1.22 6.88 12.99
CA PRO A 26 0.04 6.50 13.62
C PRO A 26 1.29 6.79 12.78
N SER A 27 1.17 6.99 11.47
CA SER A 27 2.31 7.27 10.59
C SER A 27 2.85 8.70 10.74
N LEU A 28 2.06 9.59 11.35
CA LEU A 28 2.44 10.97 11.65
C LEU A 28 3.25 11.08 12.95
N LEU A 29 3.30 10.02 13.75
CA LEU A 29 4.15 10.00 14.94
C LEU A 29 5.63 9.90 14.53
N PRO A 30 6.52 10.65 15.21
CA PRO A 30 7.95 10.55 14.96
C PRO A 30 8.48 9.11 15.06
N GLU A 31 9.53 8.77 14.32
CA GLU A 31 10.07 7.42 14.43
C GLU A 31 10.95 7.27 15.68
N ILE A 32 10.76 6.18 16.43
CA ILE A 32 11.66 5.79 17.52
C ILE A 32 12.88 5.08 16.92
N CYS A 33 14.08 5.41 17.40
CA CYS A 33 15.30 4.76 16.96
C CYS A 33 15.39 3.32 17.50
N PRO A 34 15.37 2.29 16.64
CA PRO A 34 15.46 0.91 17.08
C PRO A 34 16.87 0.55 17.58
N TYR A 35 17.91 1.23 17.07
CA TYR A 35 19.29 1.00 17.48
C TYR A 35 19.61 1.63 18.84
N TYR A 36 18.92 2.71 19.20
CA TYR A 36 18.99 3.27 20.55
C TYR A 36 18.46 2.28 21.60
N ASN A 37 17.36 1.60 21.27
CA ASN A 37 16.71 0.58 22.12
C ASN A 37 17.43 -0.78 22.12
N LYS A 38 18.66 -0.85 21.58
CA LYS A 38 19.49 -2.05 21.53
C LYS A 38 20.89 -1.72 22.04
N GLY A 39 21.49 -2.63 22.80
CA GLY A 39 22.86 -2.45 23.32
C GLY A 39 22.96 -1.47 24.49
N ASP A 40 24.15 -1.38 25.05
CA ASP A 40 24.41 -0.62 26.28
C ASP A 40 25.00 0.77 26.02
N GLY A 41 24.92 1.65 27.02
CA GLY A 41 25.47 3.00 26.98
C GLY A 41 24.45 4.08 26.59
N PRO A 42 24.87 5.37 26.58
CA PRO A 42 23.97 6.52 26.51
C PRO A 42 23.19 6.66 25.19
N TYR A 43 23.63 5.97 24.12
CA TYR A 43 22.95 5.96 22.82
C TYR A 43 22.61 4.54 22.33
N GLY A 44 22.73 3.54 23.21
CA GLY A 44 22.69 2.13 22.82
C GLY A 44 23.66 1.84 21.67
N SER A 45 23.16 1.13 20.65
CA SER A 45 23.90 0.74 19.44
C SER A 45 23.76 1.75 18.30
N CYS A 46 23.16 2.92 18.54
CA CYS A 46 22.97 3.93 17.50
C CYS A 46 24.30 4.63 17.16
N THR A 47 24.83 4.36 15.96
CA THR A 47 26.08 4.96 15.46
C THR A 47 25.94 6.46 15.19
N PHE A 48 24.71 6.94 14.91
CA PHE A 48 24.41 8.34 14.64
C PHE A 48 24.31 9.21 15.90
N LYS A 49 24.16 8.63 17.10
CA LYS A 49 24.16 9.38 18.38
C LYS A 49 23.28 10.65 18.30
N LYS A 50 23.84 11.82 18.60
CA LYS A 50 23.13 13.12 18.60
C LYS A 50 22.59 13.55 17.24
N ILE A 51 23.24 13.15 16.13
CA ILE A 51 22.79 13.49 14.77
C ILE A 51 21.70 12.54 14.24
N CYS A 52 21.27 11.55 15.03
CA CYS A 52 20.17 10.68 14.63
C CYS A 52 18.86 11.48 14.55
N VAL A 53 18.19 11.43 13.41
CA VAL A 53 16.88 12.11 13.22
C VAL A 53 15.72 11.44 13.95
N LYS A 54 15.92 10.20 14.42
CA LYS A 54 14.90 9.42 15.16
C LYS A 54 14.94 9.75 16.65
N LEU A 55 13.82 9.51 17.34
CA LEU A 55 13.71 9.72 18.78
C LEU A 55 14.53 8.67 19.56
N HIS A 56 15.33 9.15 20.50
CA HIS A 56 16.12 8.34 21.42
C HIS A 56 15.39 8.20 22.76
N ILE A 57 14.31 7.44 22.74
CA ILE A 57 13.47 7.18 23.91
C ILE A 57 13.15 5.69 24.00
N CYS A 58 12.91 5.20 25.21
CA CYS A 58 12.57 3.81 25.45
C CYS A 58 11.25 3.47 24.75
N GLN A 59 11.30 2.53 23.82
CA GLN A 59 10.13 2.07 23.07
C GLN A 59 9.11 1.41 23.99
N TYR A 60 9.56 0.59 24.93
CA TYR A 60 8.66 -0.09 25.88
C TYR A 60 7.96 0.89 26.81
N TYR A 61 8.59 2.01 27.15
CA TYR A 61 7.96 3.06 27.95
C TYR A 61 6.82 3.74 27.18
N LEU A 62 7.06 4.11 25.92
CA LEU A 62 6.03 4.67 25.05
C LEU A 62 4.88 3.70 24.80
N GLN A 63 5.14 2.39 24.84
CA GLN A 63 4.12 1.34 24.75
C GLN A 63 3.40 1.07 26.09
N GLY A 64 3.90 1.59 27.22
CA GLY A 64 3.34 1.30 28.55
C GLY A 64 3.80 -0.02 29.18
N GLU A 65 4.73 -0.74 28.54
CA GLU A 65 5.18 -2.09 28.90
C GLU A 65 6.59 -2.14 29.51
N CYS A 66 7.20 -0.98 29.81
CA CYS A 66 8.54 -0.95 30.40
C CYS A 66 8.53 -1.42 31.85
N ARG A 67 9.13 -2.60 32.09
CA ARG A 67 9.20 -3.23 33.43
C ARG A 67 10.27 -2.63 34.35
N PHE A 68 11.17 -1.79 33.81
CA PHE A 68 12.30 -1.25 34.54
C PHE A 68 12.02 0.09 35.24
N GLY A 69 10.87 0.71 34.95
CA GLY A 69 10.47 1.98 35.57
C GLY A 69 11.56 3.05 35.45
N SER A 70 11.85 3.75 36.55
CA SER A 70 12.91 4.77 36.63
C SER A 70 14.33 4.21 36.47
N ASN A 71 14.52 2.90 36.61
CA ASN A 71 15.82 2.23 36.47
C ASN A 71 16.07 1.71 35.04
N CYS A 72 15.24 2.12 34.08
CA CYS A 72 15.43 1.76 32.69
C CYS A 72 16.76 2.32 32.16
N ARG A 73 17.49 1.50 31.40
CA ARG A 73 18.74 1.89 30.74
C ARG A 73 18.53 2.90 29.61
N HIS A 74 17.28 3.07 29.17
CA HIS A 74 16.89 3.97 28.09
C HIS A 74 15.98 5.08 28.63
N SER A 75 16.11 6.30 28.08
CA SER A 75 15.39 7.48 28.55
C SER A 75 13.88 7.28 28.51
N HIS A 76 13.19 7.68 29.57
CA HIS A 76 11.73 7.85 29.62
C HIS A 76 11.32 9.33 29.55
N ASP A 77 12.30 10.23 29.52
CA ASP A 77 12.06 11.67 29.47
C ASP A 77 11.91 12.15 28.02
N ILE A 78 10.69 12.54 27.66
CA ILE A 78 10.35 13.11 26.35
C ILE A 78 10.85 14.56 26.22
N PHE A 79 11.07 15.24 27.34
CA PHE A 79 11.58 16.61 27.43
C PHE A 79 13.10 16.67 27.53
N ASN A 80 13.80 15.53 27.40
CA ASN A 80 15.24 15.53 27.22
C ASN A 80 15.59 16.49 26.06
N PRO A 81 16.55 17.41 26.23
CA PRO A 81 16.92 18.39 25.21
C PRO A 81 17.07 17.82 23.80
N GLU A 82 17.66 16.63 23.65
CA GLU A 82 17.86 16.01 22.33
C GLU A 82 16.55 15.51 21.68
N CYS A 83 15.59 15.09 22.49
CA CYS A 83 14.27 14.65 22.03
C CYS A 83 13.36 15.85 21.80
N TYR A 84 13.38 16.82 22.73
CA TYR A 84 12.57 18.02 22.66
C TYR A 84 12.91 18.87 21.44
N GLU A 85 14.19 19.12 21.16
CA GLU A 85 14.63 19.87 19.98
C GLU A 85 14.17 19.23 18.66
N LYS A 86 14.15 17.89 18.59
CA LYS A 86 13.64 17.15 17.42
C LYS A 86 12.14 17.32 17.26
N LEU A 87 11.38 17.29 18.35
CA LEU A 87 9.93 17.45 18.35
C LEU A 87 9.52 18.89 18.03
N GLU A 88 10.25 19.88 18.52
CA GLU A 88 10.06 21.28 18.13
C GLU A 88 10.39 21.52 16.64
N LYS A 89 11.49 20.93 16.13
CA LYS A 89 11.81 20.97 14.69
C LYS A 89 10.74 20.29 13.82
N TRP A 90 9.96 19.38 14.40
CA TRP A 90 8.79 18.76 13.78
C TRP A 90 7.53 19.63 13.84
N GLY A 91 7.61 20.83 14.43
CA GLY A 91 6.50 21.78 14.53
C GLY A 91 5.52 21.48 15.64
N MET A 92 5.91 20.69 16.66
CA MET A 92 5.04 20.37 17.79
C MET A 92 5.13 21.43 18.90
N SER A 93 3.99 21.88 19.41
CA SER A 93 3.93 22.73 20.60
C SER A 93 4.25 21.94 21.88
N GLN A 94 4.69 22.63 22.92
CA GLN A 94 4.97 22.01 24.23
C GLN A 94 3.75 21.26 24.80
N ALA A 95 2.55 21.79 24.60
CA ALA A 95 1.31 21.16 25.00
C ALA A 95 1.08 19.81 24.28
N LEU A 96 1.42 19.73 22.98
CA LEU A 96 1.32 18.51 22.19
C LEU A 96 2.42 17.50 22.56
N ILE A 97 3.64 17.96 22.78
CA ILE A 97 4.79 17.13 23.19
C ILE A 97 4.48 16.38 24.50
N SER A 98 3.83 17.04 25.46
CA SER A 98 3.41 16.41 26.71
C SER A 98 2.46 15.21 26.52
N LYS A 99 1.70 15.19 25.42
CA LYS A 99 0.72 14.13 25.08
C LYS A 99 1.31 13.03 24.20
N ILE A 100 2.53 13.18 23.69
CA ILE A 100 3.17 12.20 22.80
C ILE A 100 3.20 10.77 23.38
N PRO A 101 3.59 10.55 24.66
CA PRO A 101 3.54 9.22 25.24
C PRO A 101 2.15 8.58 25.22
N LEU A 102 1.09 9.38 25.39
CA LEU A 102 -0.29 8.92 25.33
C LEU A 102 -0.67 8.50 23.90
N PHE A 103 -0.23 9.24 22.88
CA PHE A 103 -0.49 8.87 21.49
C PHE A 103 0.17 7.54 21.11
N TYR A 104 1.45 7.33 21.45
CA TYR A 104 2.10 6.05 21.20
C TYR A 104 1.42 4.89 21.93
N ARG A 105 1.00 5.11 23.18
CA ARG A 105 0.29 4.09 23.97
C ARG A 105 -1.06 3.75 23.36
N ASN A 106 -1.86 4.75 23.01
CA ASN A 106 -3.15 4.55 22.34
C ASN A 106 -2.99 3.76 21.03
N VAL A 107 -1.99 4.10 20.22
CA VAL A 107 -1.66 3.36 18.99
C VAL A 107 -1.31 1.90 19.27
N TYR A 108 -0.55 1.65 20.32
CA TYR A 108 -0.15 0.31 20.73
C TYR A 108 -1.34 -0.50 21.26
N ASP A 109 -2.17 0.09 22.12
CA ASP A 109 -3.37 -0.53 22.69
C ASP A 109 -4.40 -0.88 21.62
N ILE A 110 -4.59 -0.03 20.59
CA ILE A 110 -5.47 -0.34 19.45
C ILE A 110 -4.95 -1.56 18.69
N LYS A 111 -3.63 -1.66 18.45
CA LYS A 111 -3.01 -2.81 17.77
C LYS A 111 -3.14 -4.10 18.60
N ASN A 112 -2.95 -4.03 19.90
CA ASN A 112 -3.06 -5.20 20.79
C ASN A 112 -4.51 -5.61 21.05
N ASN A 113 -5.45 -4.67 21.17
CA ASN A 113 -6.88 -4.98 21.32
C ASN A 113 -7.51 -5.54 20.04
N ALA A 114 -7.00 -5.16 18.87
CA ALA A 114 -7.33 -5.85 17.62
C ALA A 114 -6.81 -7.31 17.59
N SER A 115 -5.74 -7.59 18.35
CA SER A 115 -5.08 -8.90 18.42
C SER A 115 -5.66 -9.84 19.50
N SER A 116 -6.29 -9.30 20.55
CA SER A 116 -6.84 -10.07 21.67
C SER A 116 -8.22 -10.70 21.40
N LYS A 117 -8.95 -10.26 20.35
CA LYS A 117 -10.21 -10.88 19.91
C LYS A 117 -10.06 -12.20 19.15
N CYS A 118 -8.84 -12.66 18.84
CA CYS A 118 -8.57 -13.87 18.05
C CYS A 118 -7.69 -14.91 18.76
N ARG A 119 -7.73 -15.01 20.10
CA ARG A 119 -6.88 -15.96 20.85
C ARG A 119 -7.47 -17.36 21.07
N ASP A 120 -8.75 -17.60 20.82
CA ASP A 120 -9.31 -18.96 20.87
C ASP A 120 -9.29 -19.64 19.50
N ARG A 121 -8.09 -20.09 19.11
CA ARG A 121 -7.79 -21.25 18.23
C ARG A 121 -6.41 -21.07 17.61
N ARG A 122 -5.37 -21.44 18.34
CA ARG A 122 -4.11 -21.87 17.74
C ARG A 122 -3.73 -23.21 18.32
N GLU A 123 -4.17 -24.26 17.64
CA GLU A 123 -3.40 -25.48 17.56
C GLU A 123 -3.50 -26.03 16.14
N ASN A 124 -2.36 -26.54 15.68
CA ASN A 124 -2.04 -27.12 14.38
C ASN A 124 -1.70 -26.15 13.25
N GLN A 125 -0.39 -25.91 13.17
CA GLN A 125 0.31 -25.63 11.92
C GLN A 125 -0.05 -26.69 10.88
N THR A 126 -0.74 -26.27 9.84
CA THR A 126 -0.73 -26.91 8.54
C THR A 126 -0.37 -25.87 7.51
N VAL A 127 0.78 -26.11 6.87
CA VAL A 127 1.23 -25.50 5.62
C VAL A 127 0.02 -25.28 4.71
N SER A 128 -0.24 -24.02 4.38
CA SER A 128 -1.31 -23.62 3.47
C SER A 128 -0.67 -22.84 2.33
N THR A 129 -0.80 -23.42 1.14
CA THR A 129 -0.28 -22.96 -0.13
C THR A 129 -1.15 -21.83 -0.70
N SER A 130 -0.58 -20.62 -0.75
CA SER A 130 -0.87 -19.59 -1.75
C SER A 130 0.45 -18.86 -2.03
N ASP A 131 1.22 -19.38 -3.01
CA ASP A 131 2.54 -18.89 -3.41
C ASP A 131 2.48 -17.48 -4.04
N VAL A 132 2.28 -16.45 -3.24
CA VAL A 132 2.90 -15.15 -3.49
C VAL A 132 3.91 -14.96 -2.38
N ASP A 133 5.10 -15.53 -2.60
CA ASP A 133 6.26 -15.28 -1.77
C ASP A 133 6.40 -13.75 -1.62
N GLU A 134 6.55 -13.24 -0.39
CA GLU A 134 6.75 -11.80 -0.17
C GLU A 134 7.93 -11.27 -0.99
N SER A 135 8.84 -12.18 -1.40
CA SER A 135 9.94 -11.90 -2.31
C SER A 135 9.53 -11.42 -3.70
N ASP A 136 8.35 -11.80 -4.19
CA ASP A 136 7.83 -11.45 -5.52
C ASP A 136 7.02 -10.13 -5.51
N THR A 137 6.82 -9.50 -4.36
CA THR A 137 6.15 -8.20 -4.25
C THR A 137 7.13 -7.04 -4.45
N ILE A 138 6.74 -6.01 -5.23
CA ILE A 138 7.59 -4.83 -5.42
C ILE A 138 7.60 -3.94 -4.17
N CYS A 139 8.79 -3.53 -3.74
CA CYS A 139 9.00 -2.70 -2.57
C CYS A 139 8.53 -1.25 -2.79
N LEU A 140 7.41 -0.88 -2.17
CA LEU A 140 6.88 0.50 -2.19
C LEU A 140 7.90 1.55 -1.70
N TYR A 141 8.67 1.22 -0.66
CA TYR A 141 9.67 2.14 -0.12
C TYR A 141 10.83 2.36 -1.09
N HIS A 142 11.20 1.34 -1.86
CA HIS A 142 12.25 1.47 -2.88
C HIS A 142 11.79 2.41 -4.00
N ILE A 143 10.56 2.28 -4.48
CA ILE A 143 10.01 3.19 -5.49
C ILE A 143 10.10 4.65 -4.99
N ARG A 144 9.87 4.87 -3.69
CA ARG A 144 9.98 6.19 -3.04
C ARG A 144 11.40 6.60 -2.62
N LYS A 145 12.43 5.82 -2.94
CA LYS A 145 13.82 6.05 -2.50
C LYS A 145 13.99 6.13 -0.97
N SER A 146 13.14 5.43 -0.23
CA SER A 146 13.11 5.40 1.25
C SER A 146 13.33 4.01 1.85
N CYS A 147 13.64 2.99 1.03
CA CYS A 147 13.90 1.65 1.54
C CYS A 147 15.21 1.61 2.34
N SER A 148 15.11 1.39 3.64
CA SER A 148 16.29 1.29 4.52
C SER A 148 17.05 -0.04 4.40
N PHE A 149 16.44 -1.05 3.76
CA PHE A 149 17.00 -2.40 3.68
C PHE A 149 17.90 -2.64 2.47
N GLN A 150 17.84 -1.77 1.45
CA GLN A 150 18.67 -1.87 0.23
C GLN A 150 18.72 -3.32 -0.28
N ASP A 151 19.90 -3.91 -0.45
CA ASP A 151 20.10 -5.25 -1.01
C ASP A 151 19.64 -6.39 -0.06
N LYS A 152 19.31 -6.06 1.20
CA LYS A 152 18.73 -7.02 2.17
C LYS A 152 17.21 -6.97 2.19
N CYS A 153 16.57 -6.17 1.33
CA CYS A 153 15.12 -6.15 1.24
C CYS A 153 14.64 -7.47 0.63
N THR A 154 13.71 -8.15 1.31
CA THR A 154 13.10 -9.37 0.78
C THR A 154 12.32 -9.09 -0.50
N ARG A 155 11.72 -7.89 -0.61
CA ARG A 155 10.89 -7.46 -1.74
C ARG A 155 11.72 -7.01 -2.95
N VAL A 156 11.13 -7.13 -4.13
CA VAL A 156 11.77 -6.70 -5.38
C VAL A 156 11.95 -5.19 -5.43
N HIS A 157 13.18 -4.75 -5.66
CA HIS A 157 13.53 -3.36 -5.93
C HIS A 157 13.36 -3.07 -7.43
N TYR A 158 12.31 -2.31 -7.76
CA TYR A 158 12.03 -1.86 -9.12
C TYR A 158 11.43 -0.46 -9.11
N HIS A 159 11.67 0.34 -10.16
CA HIS A 159 11.31 1.76 -10.19
C HIS A 159 9.85 2.03 -10.60
N LEU A 160 9.12 1.02 -11.08
CA LEU A 160 7.69 1.07 -11.43
C LEU A 160 6.85 0.16 -10.52
N PRO A 161 5.53 0.41 -10.38
CA PRO A 161 4.65 -0.41 -9.55
C PRO A 161 4.28 -1.77 -10.17
N TYR A 162 4.83 -2.07 -11.35
CA TYR A 162 4.71 -3.34 -12.06
C TYR A 162 6.05 -3.72 -12.69
N ARG A 163 6.30 -5.01 -12.86
CA ARG A 163 7.47 -5.55 -13.55
C ARG A 163 7.09 -6.83 -14.28
N TRP A 164 7.45 -6.93 -15.56
CA TRP A 164 7.17 -8.13 -16.37
C TRP A 164 8.44 -8.91 -16.64
N GLN A 165 8.37 -10.21 -16.43
CA GLN A 165 9.51 -11.11 -16.58
C GLN A 165 9.11 -12.35 -17.37
N VAL A 166 10.06 -12.87 -18.15
CA VAL A 166 9.95 -14.14 -18.87
C VAL A 166 10.90 -15.16 -18.25
N LEU A 167 10.46 -16.40 -18.13
CA LEU A 167 11.27 -17.50 -17.66
C LEU A 167 12.21 -17.94 -18.79
N ASN A 168 13.52 -17.80 -18.56
CA ASN A 168 14.56 -18.26 -19.47
C ASN A 168 15.41 -19.32 -18.76
N GLY A 169 15.11 -20.60 -19.06
CA GLY A 169 15.66 -21.73 -18.31
C GLY A 169 15.12 -21.74 -16.89
N THR A 170 15.97 -21.41 -15.91
CA THR A 170 15.63 -21.31 -14.48
C THR A 170 15.56 -19.87 -13.97
N LEU A 171 15.91 -18.88 -14.80
CA LEU A 171 16.04 -17.49 -14.39
C LEU A 171 14.91 -16.62 -14.96
N TRP A 172 14.37 -15.74 -14.13
CA TRP A 172 13.42 -14.71 -14.55
C TRP A 172 14.16 -13.50 -15.11
N LYS A 173 13.95 -13.20 -16.39
CA LYS A 173 14.57 -12.06 -17.07
C LYS A 173 13.54 -10.99 -17.39
N ASP A 174 13.93 -9.74 -17.19
CA ASP A 174 13.15 -8.56 -17.58
C ASP A 174 12.94 -8.48 -19.10
N MET A 175 11.76 -8.03 -19.50
CA MET A 175 11.37 -7.89 -20.91
C MET A 175 11.50 -6.44 -21.39
N ASP A 176 11.82 -6.21 -22.65
CA ASP A 176 12.15 -4.85 -23.15
C ASP A 176 10.91 -3.95 -23.34
N ASN A 177 9.74 -4.52 -23.64
CA ASN A 177 8.50 -3.78 -23.96
C ASN A 177 7.52 -3.66 -22.77
N MET A 178 7.98 -3.66 -21.52
CA MET A 178 7.10 -3.76 -20.34
C MET A 178 5.96 -2.73 -20.30
N LYS A 179 6.21 -1.47 -20.69
CA LYS A 179 5.18 -0.42 -20.69
C LYS A 179 4.03 -0.75 -21.66
N LYS A 180 4.36 -1.24 -22.86
CA LYS A 180 3.35 -1.61 -23.87
C LYS A 180 2.55 -2.82 -23.39
N ILE A 181 3.22 -3.78 -22.77
CA ILE A 181 2.61 -5.01 -22.24
C ILE A 181 1.69 -4.70 -21.08
N GLU A 182 2.14 -3.89 -20.12
CA GLU A 182 1.32 -3.45 -19.00
C GLU A 182 0.09 -2.68 -19.51
N LYS A 183 0.26 -1.75 -20.46
CA LYS A 183 -0.87 -0.99 -21.02
C LYS A 183 -1.89 -1.91 -21.69
N ALA A 184 -1.43 -2.91 -22.44
CA ALA A 184 -2.31 -3.91 -23.05
C ALA A 184 -2.99 -4.78 -21.99
N PHE A 185 -2.27 -5.22 -20.96
CA PHE A 185 -2.83 -6.02 -19.87
C PHE A 185 -3.88 -5.27 -19.07
N CYS A 186 -3.71 -3.97 -18.83
CA CYS A 186 -4.68 -3.15 -18.08
C CYS A 186 -6.05 -3.06 -18.76
N ASP A 187 -6.10 -3.25 -20.08
CA ASP A 187 -7.33 -3.25 -20.86
C ASP A 187 -7.97 -4.65 -20.84
N PRO A 188 -9.18 -4.80 -20.28
CA PRO A 188 -9.84 -6.11 -20.21
C PRO A 188 -10.23 -6.67 -21.58
N GLY A 189 -10.35 -5.83 -22.62
CA GLY A 189 -10.63 -6.27 -24.00
C GLY A 189 -9.45 -7.00 -24.64
N ASN A 190 -8.23 -6.84 -24.12
CA ASN A 190 -7.07 -7.54 -24.60
C ASN A 190 -6.86 -8.85 -23.82
N GLU A 191 -7.14 -9.98 -24.47
CA GLU A 191 -6.84 -11.31 -23.94
C GLU A 191 -5.41 -11.75 -24.30
N SER A 192 -4.90 -11.27 -25.43
CA SER A 192 -3.52 -11.50 -25.87
C SER A 192 -3.03 -10.42 -26.82
N ILE A 193 -1.71 -10.30 -26.96
CA ILE A 193 -1.06 -9.45 -27.97
C ILE A 193 -0.02 -10.24 -28.75
N PHE A 194 0.33 -9.79 -29.95
CA PHE A 194 1.45 -10.35 -30.70
C PHE A 194 2.69 -9.48 -30.51
N GLN A 195 3.84 -10.13 -30.22
CA GLN A 195 5.14 -9.46 -30.14
C GLN A 195 6.19 -10.16 -30.99
N LEU A 196 7.10 -9.35 -31.55
CA LEU A 196 8.31 -9.82 -32.21
C LEU A 196 9.30 -10.35 -31.17
N ARG A 197 9.92 -11.48 -31.48
CA ARG A 197 11.06 -12.02 -30.73
C ARG A 197 12.34 -11.87 -31.55
N GLY A 198 13.22 -10.97 -31.11
CA GLY A 198 14.58 -10.81 -31.65
C GLY A 198 14.68 -9.88 -32.86
N PRO A 199 15.90 -9.41 -33.20
CA PRO A 199 16.14 -8.43 -34.26
C PRO A 199 16.10 -9.00 -35.69
N GLU A 200 16.17 -10.32 -35.88
CA GLU A 200 16.43 -10.91 -37.20
C GLU A 200 15.39 -11.93 -37.71
N GLN A 201 14.34 -12.26 -36.95
CA GLN A 201 13.33 -13.24 -37.40
C GLN A 201 11.92 -12.75 -37.07
N ALA A 202 11.15 -12.46 -38.12
CA ALA A 202 9.77 -11.95 -38.11
C ALA A 202 8.74 -13.00 -37.63
N LEU A 203 9.00 -13.65 -36.49
CA LEU A 203 8.03 -14.53 -35.85
C LEU A 203 7.25 -13.72 -34.80
N PHE A 204 5.99 -13.46 -35.11
CA PHE A 204 5.03 -12.94 -34.15
C PHE A 204 4.65 -14.06 -33.18
N MET A 205 5.03 -13.90 -31.91
CA MET A 205 4.64 -14.82 -30.86
C MET A 205 3.48 -14.24 -30.07
N GLN A 206 2.47 -15.07 -29.81
CA GLN A 206 1.32 -14.69 -29.00
C GLN A 206 1.72 -14.58 -27.53
N PHE A 207 1.34 -13.48 -26.91
CA PHE A 207 1.49 -13.16 -25.50
C PHE A 207 0.12 -13.23 -24.85
N ASN A 208 -0.18 -14.32 -24.16
CA ASN A 208 -1.50 -14.59 -23.59
C ASN A 208 -1.53 -14.20 -22.11
N PHE A 209 -2.44 -13.27 -21.77
CA PHE A 209 -2.55 -12.73 -20.41
C PHE A 209 -3.29 -13.67 -19.45
N SER A 210 -4.17 -14.53 -19.97
CA SER A 210 -4.95 -15.46 -19.16
C SER A 210 -4.11 -16.68 -18.74
N SER A 211 -3.34 -17.24 -19.68
CA SER A 211 -2.46 -18.39 -19.39
C SER A 211 -1.09 -17.99 -18.83
N MET A 212 -0.77 -16.69 -18.81
CA MET A 212 0.55 -16.18 -18.44
C MET A 212 1.67 -16.87 -19.23
N THR A 213 1.53 -16.87 -20.56
CA THR A 213 2.53 -17.45 -21.49
C THR A 213 2.87 -16.52 -22.66
N TRP A 214 4.10 -16.63 -23.14
CA TRP A 214 4.58 -15.98 -24.37
C TRP A 214 5.17 -17.05 -25.31
N GLY A 215 4.35 -17.49 -26.28
CA GLY A 215 4.52 -18.76 -26.98
C GLY A 215 4.66 -19.93 -26.00
N SER A 216 5.82 -20.60 -26.00
CA SER A 216 6.10 -21.71 -25.08
C SER A 216 6.70 -21.28 -23.74
N ALA A 217 7.11 -20.01 -23.58
CA ALA A 217 7.73 -19.52 -22.37
C ALA A 217 6.69 -19.09 -21.33
N LYS A 218 6.96 -19.35 -20.04
CA LYS A 218 6.17 -18.79 -18.93
C LYS A 218 6.55 -17.33 -18.71
N ILE A 219 5.57 -16.51 -18.37
CA ILE A 219 5.76 -15.11 -17.99
C ILE A 219 5.17 -14.88 -16.60
N ARG A 220 5.64 -13.84 -15.92
CA ARG A 220 5.04 -13.37 -14.67
C ARG A 220 5.01 -11.86 -14.61
N ARG A 221 4.01 -11.35 -13.88
CA ARG A 221 3.86 -9.94 -13.54
C ARG A 221 4.03 -9.79 -12.04
N LEU A 222 5.01 -9.00 -11.63
CA LEU A 222 5.16 -8.57 -10.25
C LEU A 222 4.45 -7.23 -10.06
N SER A 223 3.90 -6.99 -8.88
CA SER A 223 3.22 -5.75 -8.55
C SER A 223 3.55 -5.27 -7.15
N THR A 224 3.30 -3.99 -6.91
CA THR A 224 3.16 -3.47 -5.54
C THR A 224 1.95 -4.09 -4.83
N PRO A 225 1.87 -3.99 -3.49
CA PRO A 225 0.69 -4.42 -2.75
C PRO A 225 -0.61 -3.81 -3.27
N SER A 226 -1.70 -4.58 -3.18
CA SER A 226 -3.05 -4.11 -3.54
C SER A 226 -3.46 -2.93 -2.66
N SER A 227 -4.10 -1.92 -3.24
CA SER A 227 -4.49 -0.70 -2.52
C SER A 227 -5.49 -0.94 -1.40
N VAL A 228 -6.29 -2.02 -1.45
CA VAL A 228 -7.20 -2.39 -0.35
C VAL A 228 -6.49 -2.96 0.88
N THR A 229 -5.24 -3.42 0.72
CA THR A 229 -4.46 -4.06 1.79
C THR A 229 -3.58 -3.07 2.57
N LYS A 230 -3.51 -1.83 2.09
CA LYS A 230 -2.69 -0.76 2.69
C LYS A 230 -3.54 0.48 2.96
N PRO A 231 -3.20 1.27 3.99
CA PRO A 231 -3.85 2.54 4.23
C PRO A 231 -3.77 3.51 3.02
N PRO A 232 -4.72 4.44 2.84
CA PRO A 232 -4.77 5.36 1.70
C PRO A 232 -3.53 6.24 1.49
N HIS A 233 -2.76 6.49 2.56
CA HIS A 233 -1.50 7.25 2.46
C HIS A 233 -0.38 6.46 1.76
N TYR A 234 -0.55 5.14 1.56
CA TYR A 234 0.36 4.37 0.72
C TYR A 234 0.11 4.69 -0.76
N ILE A 235 0.77 5.73 -1.27
CA ILE A 235 0.82 5.99 -2.71
C ILE A 235 1.52 4.86 -3.47
N LEU A 236 1.17 4.70 -4.75
CA LEU A 236 1.75 3.72 -5.68
C LEU A 236 1.47 2.27 -5.34
N THR A 237 0.47 1.98 -4.50
CA THR A 237 -0.17 0.67 -4.45
C THR A 237 -0.85 0.36 -5.77
N THR A 238 -1.06 -0.92 -6.06
CA THR A 238 -1.77 -1.35 -7.26
C THR A 238 -3.28 -1.26 -7.02
N ASP A 239 -3.93 -0.39 -7.78
CA ASP A 239 -5.39 -0.31 -7.83
C ASP A 239 -5.91 -1.38 -8.80
N TRP A 240 -6.64 -2.36 -8.28
CA TRP A 240 -7.24 -3.41 -9.07
C TRP A 240 -8.70 -3.07 -9.37
N ILE A 241 -9.07 -3.23 -10.64
CA ILE A 241 -10.40 -2.95 -11.15
C ILE A 241 -11.00 -4.27 -11.63
N TRP A 242 -12.26 -4.48 -11.26
CA TRP A 242 -13.02 -5.66 -11.63
C TRP A 242 -14.02 -5.30 -12.73
N TYR A 243 -14.10 -6.16 -13.73
CA TYR A 243 -14.95 -6.02 -14.90
C TYR A 243 -15.81 -7.26 -15.11
N TRP A 244 -16.98 -7.08 -15.70
CA TRP A 244 -17.82 -8.16 -16.21
C TRP A 244 -18.14 -7.93 -17.68
N LYS A 245 -18.26 -9.04 -18.43
CA LYS A 245 -18.55 -8.99 -19.86
C LYS A 245 -20.06 -9.01 -20.09
N ASP A 246 -20.58 -8.06 -20.84
CA ASP A 246 -22.00 -7.99 -21.19
C ASP A 246 -22.37 -8.81 -22.44
N GLU A 247 -23.65 -8.77 -22.79
CA GLU A 247 -24.21 -9.44 -23.97
C GLU A 247 -23.59 -8.94 -25.28
N ASN A 248 -23.10 -7.69 -25.30
CA ASN A 248 -22.46 -7.05 -26.45
C ASN A 248 -20.95 -7.31 -26.50
N ASN A 249 -20.42 -8.19 -25.64
CA ASN A 249 -19.00 -8.46 -25.46
C ASN A 249 -18.18 -7.27 -24.94
N LEU A 250 -18.82 -6.26 -24.35
CA LEU A 250 -18.15 -5.13 -23.73
C LEU A 250 -17.86 -5.41 -22.26
N TRP A 251 -16.72 -4.90 -21.79
CA TRP A 251 -16.31 -5.03 -20.41
C TRP A 251 -16.76 -3.81 -19.62
N ASN A 252 -17.59 -4.05 -18.59
CA ASN A 252 -18.17 -3.03 -17.75
C ASN A 252 -17.57 -3.11 -16.34
N GLU A 253 -17.21 -1.97 -15.76
CA GLU A 253 -16.62 -1.90 -14.41
C GLU A 253 -17.69 -2.11 -13.32
N TYR A 254 -17.38 -2.93 -12.31
CA TYR A 254 -18.26 -3.10 -11.16
C TYR A 254 -18.37 -1.82 -10.31
N GLY A 255 -19.61 -1.45 -9.97
CA GLY A 255 -19.94 -0.29 -9.15
C GLY A 255 -20.15 1.00 -9.95
N LYS A 256 -19.99 0.97 -11.28
CA LYS A 256 -20.35 2.09 -12.16
C LYS A 256 -21.63 1.80 -12.91
N GLN A 257 -22.42 2.84 -13.15
CA GLN A 257 -23.56 2.78 -14.06
C GLN A 257 -23.07 3.21 -15.44
N GLU A 258 -22.93 2.25 -16.36
CA GLU A 258 -22.58 2.49 -17.75
C GLU A 258 -23.67 1.91 -18.66
N GLY A 259 -24.23 2.73 -19.54
CA GLY A 259 -25.32 2.35 -20.45
C GLY A 259 -26.64 2.03 -19.72
N ASP A 260 -27.37 1.05 -20.27
CA ASP A 260 -28.68 0.60 -19.78
C ASP A 260 -28.59 -0.34 -18.56
N HIS A 261 -27.38 -0.68 -18.13
CA HIS A 261 -27.17 -1.61 -17.02
C HIS A 261 -27.20 -0.89 -15.67
N THR A 262 -28.03 -1.39 -14.75
CA THR A 262 -28.05 -0.92 -13.36
C THR A 262 -26.74 -1.22 -12.66
N ALA A 263 -26.19 -0.25 -11.94
CA ALA A 263 -24.98 -0.44 -11.15
C ALA A 263 -25.15 -1.57 -10.12
N ALA A 264 -24.11 -2.38 -9.95
CA ALA A 264 -24.03 -3.37 -8.89
C ALA A 264 -23.88 -2.68 -7.52
N THR A 265 -24.42 -3.30 -6.47
CA THR A 265 -24.25 -2.85 -5.08
C THR A 265 -22.82 -3.00 -4.57
N VAL A 266 -22.00 -3.79 -5.27
CA VAL A 266 -20.59 -3.98 -4.97
C VAL A 266 -19.74 -3.19 -5.96
N THR A 267 -18.70 -2.56 -5.43
CA THR A 267 -17.71 -1.85 -6.24
C THR A 267 -16.48 -2.72 -6.49
N SER A 268 -15.63 -2.32 -7.45
CA SER A 268 -14.31 -2.94 -7.62
C SER A 268 -13.49 -2.96 -6.32
N PHE A 269 -13.64 -1.97 -5.44
CA PHE A 269 -12.97 -1.93 -4.15
C PHE A 269 -13.47 -3.03 -3.20
N ASP A 270 -14.79 -3.24 -3.12
CA ASP A 270 -15.39 -4.27 -2.26
C ASP A 270 -15.01 -5.67 -2.75
N LEU A 271 -15.05 -5.88 -4.06
CA LEU A 271 -14.66 -7.15 -4.68
C LEU A 271 -13.17 -7.45 -4.48
N GLU A 272 -12.30 -6.45 -4.65
CA GLU A 272 -10.87 -6.62 -4.39
C GLU A 272 -10.58 -6.89 -2.91
N LYS A 273 -11.28 -6.22 -1.99
CA LYS A 273 -11.16 -6.51 -0.55
C LYS A 273 -11.58 -7.95 -0.23
N ALA A 274 -12.68 -8.43 -0.80
CA ALA A 274 -13.13 -9.81 -0.61
C ALA A 274 -12.16 -10.83 -1.21
N TYR A 275 -11.64 -10.55 -2.41
CA TYR A 275 -10.65 -11.39 -3.09
C TYR A 275 -9.35 -11.54 -2.27
N GLN A 276 -8.88 -10.46 -1.65
CA GLN A 276 -7.67 -10.47 -0.81
C GLN A 276 -7.88 -11.12 0.56
N SER A 277 -9.14 -11.30 1.00
CA SER A 277 -9.43 -11.78 2.36
C SER A 277 -9.19 -13.28 2.55
N GLU A 278 -8.94 -14.05 1.48
CA GLU A 278 -8.86 -15.54 1.40
C GLU A 278 -10.05 -16.33 2.00
N ALA A 279 -10.92 -15.68 2.77
CA ALA A 279 -12.08 -16.26 3.43
C ALA A 279 -13.28 -16.48 2.48
N PHE A 280 -13.29 -15.81 1.32
CA PHE A 280 -14.40 -15.82 0.38
C PHE A 280 -13.93 -16.35 -0.97
N THR A 281 -14.46 -17.51 -1.38
CA THR A 281 -14.32 -18.01 -2.75
C THR A 281 -15.36 -17.42 -3.69
N THR A 282 -16.53 -17.08 -3.13
CA THR A 282 -17.63 -16.44 -3.86
C THR A 282 -18.20 -15.24 -3.09
N VAL A 283 -18.79 -14.29 -3.82
CA VAL A 283 -19.46 -13.10 -3.26
C VAL A 283 -20.83 -12.94 -3.91
N LYS A 284 -21.86 -12.72 -3.09
CA LYS A 284 -23.21 -12.43 -3.56
C LYS A 284 -23.49 -10.93 -3.55
N PHE A 285 -24.17 -10.44 -4.57
CA PHE A 285 -24.51 -9.03 -4.70
C PHE A 285 -25.79 -8.81 -5.52
N LEU A 286 -26.29 -7.59 -5.51
CA LEU A 286 -27.46 -7.17 -6.27
C LEU A 286 -27.02 -6.22 -7.40
N ALA A 287 -27.69 -6.32 -8.55
CA ALA A 287 -27.66 -5.28 -9.57
C ALA A 287 -29.10 -5.03 -10.03
N GLY A 288 -29.64 -3.85 -9.68
CA GLY A 288 -31.07 -3.57 -9.83
C GLY A 288 -31.93 -4.54 -9.01
N THR A 289 -32.78 -5.33 -9.68
CA THR A 289 -33.66 -6.33 -9.04
C THR A 289 -33.11 -7.75 -9.10
N GLN A 290 -31.91 -7.94 -9.67
CA GLN A 290 -31.33 -9.25 -9.93
C GLN A 290 -30.25 -9.60 -8.91
N ASN A 291 -30.29 -10.85 -8.44
CA ASN A 291 -29.28 -11.41 -7.54
C ASN A 291 -28.20 -12.15 -8.34
N TYR A 292 -26.94 -11.84 -8.04
CA TYR A 292 -25.78 -12.44 -8.67
C TYR A 292 -24.85 -13.05 -7.63
N GLU A 293 -24.09 -14.04 -8.07
CA GLU A 293 -22.97 -14.62 -7.35
C GLU A 293 -21.71 -14.53 -8.23
N LEU A 294 -20.63 -14.00 -7.68
CA LEU A 294 -19.32 -13.92 -8.29
C LEU A 294 -18.45 -15.05 -7.76
N ASP A 295 -17.86 -15.85 -8.64
CA ASP A 295 -16.84 -16.84 -8.29
C ASP A 295 -15.47 -16.33 -8.72
N PHE A 296 -14.60 -16.09 -7.72
CA PHE A 296 -13.26 -15.55 -7.94
C PHE A 296 -12.30 -16.56 -8.57
N LYS A 297 -12.50 -17.86 -8.34
CA LYS A 297 -11.64 -18.91 -8.88
C LYS A 297 -11.99 -19.22 -10.33
N ALA A 298 -13.29 -19.29 -10.62
CA ALA A 298 -13.79 -19.51 -11.97
C ALA A 298 -13.70 -18.24 -12.85
N MET A 299 -13.53 -17.05 -12.24
CA MET A 299 -13.58 -15.75 -12.92
C MET A 299 -14.88 -15.58 -13.70
N LYS A 300 -16.00 -15.86 -13.04
CA LYS A 300 -17.36 -15.81 -13.62
C LYS A 300 -18.35 -15.21 -12.63
N GLN A 301 -19.35 -14.51 -13.15
CA GLN A 301 -20.56 -14.17 -12.41
C GLN A 301 -21.73 -15.04 -12.88
N LYS A 302 -22.65 -15.35 -11.98
CA LYS A 302 -23.82 -16.17 -12.23
C LYS A 302 -25.07 -15.48 -11.71
N ASN A 303 -26.09 -15.34 -12.57
CA ASN A 303 -27.39 -14.86 -12.14
C ASN A 303 -28.13 -16.00 -11.41
N LEU A 304 -28.55 -15.78 -10.17
CA LEU A 304 -29.15 -16.84 -9.35
C LEU A 304 -30.57 -17.22 -9.79
N LYS A 305 -31.28 -16.32 -10.48
CA LYS A 305 -32.65 -16.56 -10.98
C LYS A 305 -32.65 -17.32 -12.31
N TYR A 306 -31.87 -16.84 -13.28
CA TYR A 306 -31.86 -17.39 -14.64
C TYR A 306 -30.70 -18.36 -14.90
N GLN A 307 -29.79 -18.54 -13.94
CA GLN A 307 -28.60 -19.40 -14.03
C GLN A 307 -27.64 -19.03 -15.18
N THR A 308 -27.79 -17.85 -15.78
CA THR A 308 -26.90 -17.36 -16.83
C THR A 308 -25.55 -16.97 -16.25
N GLU A 309 -24.46 -17.35 -16.93
CA GLU A 309 -23.10 -17.00 -16.54
C GLU A 309 -22.52 -15.91 -17.44
N ARG A 310 -21.67 -15.05 -16.87
CA ARG A 310 -20.85 -14.09 -17.64
C ARG A 310 -19.41 -14.12 -17.16
N SER A 311 -18.49 -13.85 -18.09
CA SER A 311 -17.06 -13.78 -17.79
C SER A 311 -16.74 -12.54 -16.94
N VAL A 312 -15.78 -12.71 -16.04
CA VAL A 312 -15.28 -11.67 -15.16
C VAL A 312 -13.78 -11.53 -15.36
N CYS A 313 -13.29 -10.31 -15.19
CA CYS A 313 -11.89 -9.98 -15.40
C CYS A 313 -11.41 -9.03 -14.31
N ARG A 314 -10.18 -9.25 -13.82
CA ARG A 314 -9.51 -8.42 -12.85
C ARG A 314 -8.26 -7.82 -13.50
N ARG A 315 -8.22 -6.49 -13.69
CA ARG A 315 -7.09 -5.78 -14.31
C ARG A 315 -6.58 -4.65 -13.42
N PRO A 316 -5.27 -4.39 -13.38
CA PRO A 316 -4.73 -3.25 -12.66
C PRO A 316 -5.01 -1.95 -13.43
N LYS A 317 -5.11 -0.84 -12.72
CA LYS A 317 -5.09 0.48 -13.34
C LYS A 317 -3.67 0.78 -13.84
N PHE A 318 -3.54 1.14 -15.11
CA PHE A 318 -2.25 1.51 -15.69
C PHE A 318 -1.66 2.74 -14.97
N VAL A 319 -0.37 2.67 -14.64
CA VAL A 319 0.36 3.80 -14.04
C VAL A 319 1.60 4.10 -14.87
N SER A 320 1.67 5.28 -15.49
CA SER A 320 2.85 5.63 -16.29
C SER A 320 4.05 6.05 -15.42
N MET A 321 5.26 6.05 -15.99
CA MET A 321 6.44 6.59 -15.31
C MET A 321 6.25 8.06 -14.92
N GLU A 322 5.61 8.86 -15.78
CA GLU A 322 5.30 10.27 -15.50
C GLU A 322 4.35 10.41 -14.31
N GLU A 323 3.34 9.53 -14.20
CA GLU A 323 2.43 9.52 -13.06
C GLU A 323 3.12 9.07 -11.77
N VAL A 324 4.07 8.13 -11.85
CA VAL A 324 4.92 7.73 -10.73
C VAL A 324 5.71 8.94 -10.23
N GLU A 325 6.39 9.66 -11.11
CA GLU A 325 7.16 10.85 -10.73
C GLU A 325 6.27 11.99 -10.23
N LYS A 326 5.09 12.19 -10.81
CA LYS A 326 4.09 13.16 -10.32
C LYS A 326 3.57 12.82 -8.93
N LYS A 327 3.33 11.54 -8.64
CA LYS A 327 2.90 11.08 -7.31
C LYS A 327 4.03 11.23 -6.28
N LYS A 328 5.29 11.02 -6.69
CA LYS A 328 6.47 11.28 -5.84
C LYS A 328 6.65 12.77 -5.56
N SER A 329 6.58 13.64 -6.59
CA SER A 329 6.76 15.08 -6.42
C SER A 329 5.67 15.70 -5.54
N ARG A 330 4.42 15.25 -5.64
CA ARG A 330 3.32 15.68 -4.75
C ARG A 330 3.60 15.42 -3.27
N LEU A 331 4.35 14.37 -2.93
CA LEU A 331 4.78 14.14 -1.54
C LEU A 331 5.83 15.18 -1.11
N VAL A 332 6.77 15.51 -1.99
CA VAL A 332 7.80 16.52 -1.74
C VAL A 332 7.18 17.92 -1.63
N THR A 333 6.21 18.25 -2.49
CA THR A 333 5.51 19.56 -2.46
C THR A 333 4.57 19.69 -1.28
N ARG A 334 3.89 18.61 -0.83
CA ARG A 334 3.17 18.63 0.46
C ARG A 334 4.14 18.82 1.63
N PHE A 335 5.36 18.28 1.56
CA PHE A 335 6.39 18.56 2.54
C PHE A 335 6.85 20.03 2.50
N CYS A 336 7.09 20.60 1.32
CA CYS A 336 7.51 22.01 1.18
C CYS A 336 6.39 23.01 1.52
N MET A 337 5.11 22.75 1.24
CA MET A 337 4.01 23.65 1.60
C MET A 337 3.73 23.68 3.11
N TYR A 338 4.20 22.69 3.87
CA TYR A 338 4.15 22.70 5.34
C TYR A 338 5.41 23.31 5.98
N VAL A 339 6.49 23.51 5.22
CA VAL A 339 7.78 24.04 5.72
C VAL A 339 8.09 25.43 5.15
N GLY A 340 7.49 25.81 4.03
CA GLY A 340 7.66 27.10 3.37
C GLY A 340 6.68 28.14 3.88
N GLY A 341 7.00 28.76 5.01
CA GLY A 341 6.57 30.13 5.25
C GLY A 341 7.13 31.02 4.13
N GLU A 342 6.28 31.89 3.60
CA GLU A 342 6.63 32.87 2.58
C GLU A 342 7.87 33.66 3.00
N THR A 343 9.02 33.40 2.37
CA THR A 343 10.05 34.43 2.24
C THR A 343 9.87 35.06 0.87
N SER A 344 9.12 36.16 0.87
CA SER A 344 9.07 37.12 -0.22
C SER A 344 10.50 37.53 -0.60
N LEU A 345 10.83 37.40 -1.88
CA LEU A 345 11.77 38.31 -2.52
C LEU A 345 11.31 39.75 -2.26
N PHE A 346 12.13 40.57 -1.61
CA PHE A 346 12.29 42.01 -1.89
C PHE A 346 13.62 42.52 -1.30
N GLY A 347 14.24 43.47 -2.02
CA GLY A 347 15.59 44.08 -1.87
C GLY A 347 16.15 44.27 -0.46
N LEU A 348 17.46 44.27 -0.27
CA LEU A 348 18.53 45.00 -0.98
C LEU A 348 19.85 44.22 -0.86
#